data_AF-A0A358AQB9-F1
#
_entry.id   AF-A0A358AQB9-F1
#
_cell.length_a   1.000
_cell.length_b   1.000
_cell.length_c   1.000
_cell.angle_alpha   90.00
_cell.angle_beta   90.00
_cell.angle_gamma   90.00
#
_symmetry.space_group_name_H-M   'P 1'
#
loop_
_entity.id
_entity.type
_entity.pdbx_description
1 polymer ?
#
loop_
_entity_poly.entity_id
_entity_poly.type
_entity_poly.pdbx_seq_one_letter_code
_entity_poly.pdbx_strand_id
1 'polypeptide(L)'
;MNNPLQISEMEYTVLKGQRKSKTGGDGVSILSDHIESFIKELLEEDGTTDLQRNELAQRFQCAPSQINYVLTTRFSPSRGYVIQSRRGGGGYIRVMQLDLDRTDYIMELVESQLAGGVNMRNAAELVEGLYQTGFIDGGIKNIILAAVSDKALAAAGESRNELRAAILREILVRVI
;
A
#
# COMPACT_ATOMS: atom_id res chain seq x y z
N MET A 1 33.71 9.14 9.81
CA MET A 1 33.00 10.40 9.47
C MET A 1 32.42 10.23 8.09
N ASN A 2 31.16 9.77 7.98
CA ASN A 2 30.41 9.77 6.73
C ASN A 2 29.10 10.49 7.01
N ASN A 3 28.89 11.56 6.26
CA ASN A 3 27.85 12.56 6.41
C ASN A 3 26.63 12.15 5.55
N PRO A 4 25.44 11.85 6.13
CA PRO A 4 24.29 11.41 5.36
C PRO A 4 23.33 12.54 4.91
N LEU A 5 23.82 13.79 4.80
CA LEU A 5 23.00 14.93 4.37
C LEU A 5 23.44 15.45 3.00
N GLN A 6 23.12 14.70 1.94
CA GLN A 6 23.16 15.20 0.57
C GLN A 6 22.21 14.40 -0.35
N ILE A 7 20.94 14.33 0.05
CA ILE A 7 19.85 14.04 -0.89
C ILE A 7 19.15 15.38 -1.14
N SER A 8 19.79 16.21 -1.96
CA SER A 8 19.21 17.46 -2.46
C SER A 8 18.32 17.16 -3.67
N GLU A 9 17.06 17.54 -3.56
CA GLU A 9 16.23 18.05 -4.66
C GLU A 9 16.07 17.14 -5.90
N MET A 10 15.32 16.04 -5.76
CA MET A 10 14.55 15.49 -6.88
C MET A 10 13.08 15.42 -6.50
N GLU A 11 12.26 16.19 -7.23
CA GLU A 11 10.86 16.50 -6.96
C GLU A 11 10.00 15.24 -6.72
N TYR A 12 9.61 15.04 -5.46
CA TYR A 12 8.42 14.26 -5.09
C TYR A 12 7.19 15.00 -5.63
N THR A 13 6.86 14.80 -6.90
CA THR A 13 5.56 15.25 -7.42
C THR A 13 4.47 14.35 -6.84
N VAL A 14 3.99 14.72 -5.65
CA VAL A 14 2.77 14.21 -5.05
C VAL A 14 1.62 14.60 -5.99
N LEU A 15 1.22 13.68 -6.87
CA LEU A 15 0.01 13.83 -7.66
C LEU A 15 -1.19 13.71 -6.72
N LYS A 16 -1.65 14.84 -6.19
CA LYS A 16 -2.89 14.95 -5.42
C LYS A 16 -4.09 14.64 -6.33
N GLY A 17 -4.65 13.44 -6.19
CA GLY A 17 -5.92 13.05 -6.80
C GLY A 17 -7.11 13.59 -6.01
N GLN A 18 -7.85 14.53 -6.59
CA GLN A 18 -9.12 15.03 -6.08
C GLN A 18 -10.23 13.97 -6.23
N ARG A 19 -11.03 13.80 -5.18
CA ARG A 19 -12.23 12.93 -5.19
C ARG A 19 -13.34 13.53 -6.04
N LYS A 20 -13.85 12.77 -7.00
CA LYS A 20 -15.25 12.84 -7.46
C LYS A 20 -15.82 11.43 -7.66
N SER A 21 -16.98 11.23 -7.06
CA SER A 21 -17.82 10.03 -7.09
C SER A 21 -18.73 10.00 -8.32
N LYS A 22 -18.84 8.85 -9.01
CA LYS A 22 -20.09 8.06 -9.25
C LYS A 22 -20.00 7.10 -10.47
N THR A 23 -20.46 5.86 -10.20
CA THR A 23 -21.25 4.92 -11.01
C THR A 23 -20.73 4.34 -12.33
N GLY A 24 -20.55 3.01 -12.35
CA GLY A 24 -20.84 2.12 -13.48
C GLY A 24 -19.63 1.48 -14.18
N GLY A 25 -19.58 0.13 -14.24
CA GLY A 25 -18.83 -0.58 -15.29
C GLY A 25 -17.98 -1.76 -14.82
N ASP A 26 -18.56 -2.95 -14.80
CA ASP A 26 -17.87 -4.23 -14.52
C ASP A 26 -16.72 -4.51 -15.51
N GLY A 27 -16.65 -3.81 -16.65
CA GLY A 27 -15.54 -3.92 -17.62
C GLY A 27 -14.27 -3.14 -17.25
N VAL A 28 -14.36 -2.11 -16.40
CA VAL A 28 -13.21 -1.25 -16.04
C VAL A 28 -12.32 -1.88 -14.96
N SER A 29 -12.91 -2.68 -14.06
CA SER A 29 -12.16 -3.45 -13.07
C SER A 29 -11.30 -4.49 -13.78
N ILE A 30 -11.89 -5.29 -14.66
CA ILE A 30 -11.21 -6.40 -15.36
C ILE A 30 -9.99 -5.91 -16.13
N LEU A 31 -10.11 -4.79 -16.86
CA LEU A 31 -8.97 -4.20 -17.58
C LEU A 31 -7.86 -3.74 -16.63
N SER A 32 -8.23 -3.08 -15.52
CA SER A 32 -7.26 -2.61 -14.52
C SER A 32 -6.54 -3.78 -13.86
N ASP A 33 -7.27 -4.85 -13.57
CA ASP A 33 -6.77 -6.06 -12.93
C ASP A 33 -5.84 -6.86 -13.88
N HIS A 34 -6.13 -6.86 -15.19
CA HIS A 34 -5.22 -7.42 -16.20
C HIS A 34 -3.91 -6.62 -16.33
N ILE A 35 -3.97 -5.28 -16.34
CA ILE A 35 -2.77 -4.44 -16.37
C ILE A 35 -1.94 -4.65 -15.10
N GLU A 36 -2.59 -4.74 -13.93
CA GLU A 36 -1.94 -5.01 -12.66
C GLU A 36 -1.21 -6.37 -12.67
N SER A 37 -1.90 -7.43 -13.08
CA SER A 37 -1.32 -8.79 -13.14
C SER A 37 -0.11 -8.83 -14.06
N PHE A 38 -0.20 -8.20 -15.23
CA PHE A 38 0.91 -8.12 -16.18
C PHE A 38 2.13 -7.39 -15.61
N ILE A 39 1.93 -6.25 -14.92
CA ILE A 39 3.05 -5.52 -14.32
C ILE A 39 3.68 -6.33 -13.18
N LYS A 40 2.88 -7.09 -12.42
CA LYS A 40 3.39 -7.99 -11.38
C LYS A 40 4.24 -9.13 -11.96
N GLU A 41 3.81 -9.75 -13.05
CA GLU A 41 4.62 -10.77 -13.76
C GLU A 41 5.99 -10.22 -14.17
N LEU A 42 6.06 -8.96 -14.63
CA LEU A 42 7.33 -8.31 -14.97
C LEU A 42 8.21 -8.00 -13.75
N LEU A 43 7.64 -7.95 -12.55
CA LEU A 43 8.38 -7.70 -11.30
C LEU A 43 8.91 -8.98 -10.66
N GLU A 44 8.41 -10.16 -11.04
CA GLU A 44 8.76 -11.44 -10.37
C GLU A 44 10.25 -11.82 -10.47
N GLU A 45 10.98 -11.34 -11.49
CA GLU A 45 12.40 -11.65 -11.66
C GLU A 45 13.30 -10.78 -10.78
N ASP A 46 13.23 -9.45 -10.93
CA ASP A 46 14.21 -8.51 -10.34
C ASP A 46 13.59 -7.53 -9.31
N GLY A 47 12.28 -7.63 -9.04
CA GLY A 47 11.58 -6.66 -8.19
C GLY A 47 11.54 -5.23 -8.75
N THR A 48 11.97 -5.02 -9.99
CA THR A 48 11.98 -3.73 -10.67
C THR A 48 11.74 -3.90 -12.16
N THR A 49 10.94 -3.02 -12.77
CA THR A 49 10.71 -3.02 -14.21
C THR A 49 10.57 -1.60 -14.77
N ASP A 50 11.08 -1.39 -15.97
CA ASP A 50 10.91 -0.15 -16.74
C ASP A 50 9.87 -0.34 -17.84
N LEU A 51 8.91 0.57 -17.91
CA LEU A 51 7.74 0.47 -18.78
C LEU A 51 7.52 1.77 -19.53
N GLN A 52 7.03 1.69 -20.76
CA GLN A 52 6.51 2.87 -21.46
C GLN A 52 4.99 2.94 -21.38
N ARG A 53 4.48 4.10 -20.95
CA ARG A 53 3.02 4.34 -20.83
C ARG A 53 2.28 4.11 -22.14
N ASN A 54 2.88 4.57 -23.25
CA ASN A 54 2.25 4.50 -24.56
C ASN A 54 2.24 3.06 -25.11
N GLU A 55 3.31 2.29 -24.87
CA GLU A 55 3.38 0.88 -25.28
C GLU A 55 2.37 0.03 -24.51
N LEU A 56 2.28 0.22 -23.18
CA LEU A 56 1.25 -0.42 -22.37
C LEU A 56 -0.16 -0.06 -22.85
N ALA A 57 -0.42 1.23 -23.06
CA ALA A 57 -1.71 1.70 -23.56
C ALA A 57 -2.08 1.07 -24.90
N GLN A 58 -1.12 0.95 -25.82
CA GLN A 58 -1.31 0.30 -27.12
C GLN A 58 -1.56 -1.20 -26.97
N ARG A 59 -0.78 -1.90 -26.12
CA ARG A 59 -0.92 -3.34 -25.86
C ARG A 59 -2.30 -3.70 -25.31
N PHE A 60 -2.77 -2.93 -24.33
CA PHE A 60 -4.07 -3.14 -23.69
C PHE A 60 -5.22 -2.40 -24.38
N GLN A 61 -4.95 -1.78 -25.54
CA GLN A 61 -5.93 -1.05 -26.35
C GLN A 61 -6.73 -0.01 -25.53
N CYS A 62 -6.03 0.70 -24.63
CA CYS A 62 -6.63 1.66 -23.71
C CYS A 62 -5.96 3.04 -23.81
N ALA A 63 -6.55 4.05 -23.17
CA ALA A 63 -5.96 5.38 -23.10
C ALA A 63 -4.75 5.41 -22.14
N PRO A 64 -3.72 6.26 -22.37
CA PRO A 64 -2.59 6.42 -21.44
C PRO A 64 -3.00 6.83 -20.01
N SER A 65 -4.15 7.51 -19.86
CA SER A 65 -4.71 7.85 -18.55
C SER A 65 -5.10 6.61 -17.73
N GLN A 66 -5.53 5.52 -18.38
CA GLN A 66 -5.86 4.26 -17.72
C GLN A 66 -4.62 3.64 -17.07
N ILE A 67 -3.47 3.70 -17.76
CA ILE A 67 -2.19 3.20 -17.21
C ILE A 67 -1.81 4.01 -15.96
N ASN A 68 -1.96 5.33 -16.01
CA ASN A 68 -1.72 6.17 -14.83
C ASN A 68 -2.68 5.83 -13.68
N TYR A 69 -3.95 5.61 -13.98
CA TYR A 69 -4.92 5.21 -12.96
C TYR A 69 -4.50 3.92 -12.27
N VAL A 70 -4.14 2.88 -13.02
CA VAL A 70 -3.66 1.60 -12.46
C VAL A 70 -2.41 1.80 -11.62
N LEU A 71 -1.39 2.49 -12.14
CA LEU A 71 -0.15 2.77 -11.41
C LEU A 71 -0.40 3.50 -10.09
N THR A 72 -1.19 4.58 -10.12
CA THR A 72 -1.46 5.40 -8.93
C THR A 72 -2.36 4.74 -7.90
N THR A 73 -3.16 3.74 -8.27
CA THR A 73 -4.12 3.08 -7.37
C THR A 73 -3.66 1.70 -6.89
N ARG A 74 -2.87 0.97 -7.70
CA ARG A 74 -2.44 -0.40 -7.42
C ARG A 74 -0.96 -0.50 -7.03
N PHE A 75 -0.12 0.42 -7.51
CA PHE A 75 1.33 0.41 -7.29
C PHE A 75 1.77 1.62 -6.46
N SER A 76 1.11 1.83 -5.31
CA SER A 76 1.44 2.90 -4.36
C SER A 76 2.47 2.46 -3.32
N PRO A 77 3.14 3.40 -2.62
CA PRO A 77 4.01 3.08 -1.49
C PRO A 77 3.27 2.29 -0.39
N SER A 78 2.01 2.65 -0.15
CA SER A 78 1.11 1.93 0.75
C SER A 78 0.67 0.55 0.23
N ARG A 79 1.22 0.07 -0.88
CA ARG A 79 1.00 -1.27 -1.44
C ARG A 79 2.32 -2.00 -1.67
N GLY A 80 3.43 -1.44 -1.18
CA GLY A 80 4.76 -2.04 -1.33
C GLY A 80 5.43 -1.68 -2.66
N TYR A 81 5.07 -0.58 -3.31
CA TYR A 81 5.68 -0.18 -4.59
C TYR A 81 6.12 1.28 -4.63
N VAL A 82 7.21 1.55 -5.34
CA VAL A 82 7.68 2.89 -5.66
C VAL A 82 7.67 3.09 -7.16
N ILE A 83 7.08 4.20 -7.61
CA ILE A 83 7.05 4.58 -9.03
C ILE A 83 7.96 5.78 -9.26
N GLN A 84 8.82 5.69 -10.27
CA GLN A 84 9.57 6.83 -10.80
C GLN A 84 9.18 7.07 -12.25
N SER A 85 9.19 8.32 -12.71
CA SER A 85 8.90 8.65 -14.10
C SER A 85 9.96 9.58 -14.67
N ARG A 86 10.42 9.31 -15.89
CA ARG A 86 11.29 10.19 -16.66
C ARG A 86 10.51 10.76 -17.84
N ARG A 87 10.53 12.09 -18.03
CA ARG A 87 9.90 12.78 -19.17
C ARG A 87 10.92 13.02 -20.29
N GLY A 88 10.48 13.04 -21.55
CA GLY A 88 11.32 13.26 -22.75
C GLY A 88 11.03 12.27 -23.89
N GLY A 89 11.76 12.36 -25.01
CA GLY A 89 11.58 11.54 -26.23
C GLY A 89 11.86 10.03 -26.10
N GLY A 90 12.08 9.54 -24.88
CA GLY A 90 12.24 8.13 -24.50
C GLY A 90 11.85 7.93 -23.04
N GLY A 91 10.79 8.65 -22.61
CA GLY A 91 10.34 8.62 -21.24
C GLY A 91 9.84 7.22 -20.83
N TYR A 92 10.18 6.83 -19.61
CA TYR A 92 9.76 5.56 -19.03
C TYR A 92 9.19 5.77 -17.63
N ILE A 93 8.47 4.77 -17.17
CA ILE A 93 7.96 4.61 -15.82
C ILE A 93 8.70 3.42 -15.23
N ARG A 94 9.43 3.64 -14.15
CA ARG A 94 10.03 2.57 -13.36
C ARG A 94 9.10 2.20 -12.22
N VAL A 95 8.76 0.94 -12.12
CA VAL A 95 8.03 0.38 -10.98
C VAL A 95 9.01 -0.49 -10.21
N MET A 96 9.16 -0.24 -8.92
CA MET A 96 9.99 -1.03 -8.02
C MET A 96 9.08 -1.60 -6.93
N GLN A 97 9.15 -2.91 -6.73
CA GLN A 97 8.64 -3.56 -5.55
C GLN A 97 9.59 -3.27 -4.39
N LEU A 98 9.04 -2.81 -3.28
CA LEU A 98 9.79 -2.71 -2.04
C LEU A 98 10.06 -4.13 -1.56
N ASP A 99 11.34 -4.49 -1.53
CA ASP A 99 11.83 -5.75 -0.99
C ASP A 99 11.81 -5.65 0.54
N LEU A 100 10.60 -5.60 1.09
CA LEU A 100 10.36 -5.80 2.50
C LEU A 100 9.81 -7.21 2.61
N ASP A 101 10.62 -8.10 3.17
CA ASP A 101 10.12 -9.39 3.60
C ASP A 101 8.86 -9.13 4.44
N ARG A 102 7.77 -9.86 4.17
CA ARG A 102 6.47 -9.59 4.84
C ARG A 102 6.65 -9.56 6.35
N THR A 103 7.52 -10.43 6.86
CA THR A 103 7.92 -10.52 8.25
C THR A 103 8.64 -9.27 8.75
N ASP A 104 9.59 -8.72 7.99
CA ASP A 104 10.35 -7.53 8.39
C ASP A 104 9.48 -6.28 8.45
N TYR A 105 8.59 -6.09 7.47
CA TYR A 105 7.61 -5.00 7.50
C TYR A 105 6.69 -5.09 8.71
N ILE A 106 6.21 -6.30 9.04
CA ILE A 106 5.35 -6.51 10.20
C ILE A 106 6.10 -6.28 11.50
N MET A 107 7.34 -6.75 11.61
CA MET A 107 8.19 -6.51 12.78
C MET A 107 8.45 -5.02 12.99
N GLU A 108 8.78 -4.27 11.93
CA GLU A 108 8.95 -2.81 12.02
C GLU A 108 7.65 -2.10 12.44
N LEU A 109 6.51 -2.51 11.90
CA LEU A 109 5.20 -1.96 12.25
C LEU A 109 4.86 -2.22 13.73
N VAL A 110 5.16 -3.43 14.21
CA VAL A 110 4.98 -3.84 15.61
C VAL A 110 5.86 -3.02 16.53
N GLU A 111 7.15 -2.87 16.21
CA GLU A 111 8.11 -2.13 17.02
C GLU A 111 7.84 -0.63 17.04
N SER A 112 7.46 -0.04 15.89
CA SER A 112 7.29 1.41 15.75
C SER A 112 5.91 1.93 16.19
N GLN A 113 4.83 1.16 16.00
CA GLN A 113 3.46 1.64 16.22
C GLN A 113 2.76 1.03 17.44
N LEU A 114 3.24 -0.12 17.96
CA LEU A 114 2.54 -0.89 19.00
C LEU A 114 3.33 -1.04 20.32
N ALA A 115 4.47 -0.35 20.47
CA ALA A 115 5.33 -0.44 21.65
C ALA A 115 4.71 0.17 22.92
N GLY A 116 4.00 1.31 22.82
CA GLY A 116 3.50 2.08 23.97
C GLY A 116 1.98 2.06 24.17
N GLY A 117 1.27 1.15 23.51
CA GLY A 117 -0.19 1.17 23.43
C GLY A 117 -0.70 1.98 22.24
N VAL A 118 -1.91 1.67 21.79
CA VAL A 118 -2.50 2.27 20.59
C VAL A 118 -3.97 2.59 20.80
N ASN A 119 -4.38 3.79 20.40
CA ASN A 119 -5.79 4.20 20.44
C ASN A 119 -6.56 3.60 19.25
N MET A 120 -7.89 3.64 19.31
CA MET A 120 -8.74 3.04 18.27
C MET A 120 -8.53 3.66 16.87
N ARG A 121 -8.28 4.98 16.81
CA ARG A 121 -8.06 5.66 15.53
C ARG A 121 -6.79 5.15 14.85
N ASN A 122 -5.68 5.14 15.56
CA ASN A 122 -4.39 4.69 15.03
C ASN A 122 -4.45 3.19 14.70
N ALA A 123 -5.12 2.38 15.52
CA ALA A 123 -5.36 0.97 15.23
C ALA A 123 -6.15 0.78 13.92
N ALA A 124 -7.20 1.59 13.70
CA ALA A 124 -7.98 1.52 12.48
C ALA A 124 -7.18 1.97 11.25
N GLU A 125 -6.36 3.02 11.38
CA GLU A 125 -5.47 3.48 10.31
C GLU A 125 -4.44 2.40 9.93
N LEU A 126 -3.84 1.73 10.92
CA LEU A 126 -2.91 0.61 10.72
C LEU A 126 -3.58 -0.57 9.99
N VAL A 127 -4.74 -1.01 10.50
CA VAL A 127 -5.49 -2.15 9.94
C VAL A 127 -6.01 -1.85 8.53
N GLU A 128 -6.41 -0.61 8.26
CA GLU A 128 -6.77 -0.19 6.90
C GLU A 128 -5.54 -0.18 5.97
N GLY A 129 -4.37 0.24 6.46
CA GLY A 129 -3.11 0.13 5.73
C GLY A 129 -2.79 -1.31 5.32
N LEU A 130 -2.95 -2.28 6.23
CA LEU A 130 -2.75 -3.71 5.97
C LEU A 130 -3.77 -4.28 4.98
N TYR A 131 -5.00 -3.77 4.99
CA TYR A 131 -6.01 -4.16 4.00
C TYR A 131 -5.69 -3.59 2.60
N GLN A 132 -5.29 -2.32 2.54
CA GLN A 132 -4.99 -1.66 1.26
C GLN A 132 -3.75 -2.24 0.58
N THR A 133 -2.74 -2.64 1.36
CA THR A 133 -1.55 -3.37 0.90
C THR A 133 -1.86 -4.81 0.44
N GLY A 134 -2.99 -5.38 0.85
CA GLY A 134 -3.34 -6.78 0.58
C GLY A 134 -2.68 -7.79 1.52
N PHE A 135 -2.14 -7.35 2.67
CA PHE A 135 -1.67 -8.26 3.72
C PHE A 135 -2.83 -9.01 4.39
N ILE A 136 -4.01 -8.37 4.47
CA ILE A 136 -5.24 -8.97 4.99
C ILE A 136 -6.41 -8.70 4.06
N ASP A 137 -7.39 -9.61 4.05
CA ASP A 137 -8.64 -9.40 3.33
C ASP A 137 -9.65 -8.54 4.13
N GLY A 138 -10.77 -8.21 3.50
CA GLY A 138 -11.82 -7.38 4.13
C GLY A 138 -12.54 -8.08 5.30
N GLY A 139 -12.61 -9.41 5.30
CA GLY A 139 -13.19 -10.19 6.39
C GLY A 139 -12.31 -10.11 7.64
N ILE A 140 -11.01 -10.40 7.48
CA ILE A 140 -10.00 -10.29 8.54
C ILE A 140 -9.96 -8.86 9.07
N LYS A 141 -9.96 -7.85 8.19
CA LYS A 141 -10.02 -6.43 8.60
C LYS A 141 -11.16 -6.16 9.58
N ASN A 142 -12.38 -6.58 9.23
CA ASN A 142 -13.56 -6.35 10.05
C ASN A 142 -13.48 -7.09 11.40
N ILE A 143 -12.96 -8.32 11.41
CA ILE A 143 -12.74 -9.11 12.62
C ILE A 143 -11.77 -8.39 13.56
N ILE A 144 -10.63 -7.94 13.03
CA ILE A 144 -9.61 -7.23 13.82
C ILE A 144 -10.22 -5.96 14.43
N LEU A 145 -10.88 -5.12 13.63
CA LEU A 145 -11.48 -3.87 14.10
C LEU A 145 -12.55 -4.09 15.18
N ALA A 146 -13.34 -5.17 15.06
CA ALA A 146 -14.32 -5.52 16.08
C ALA A 146 -13.65 -5.93 17.40
N ALA A 147 -12.64 -6.79 17.33
CA ALA A 147 -11.90 -7.31 18.49
C ALA A 147 -11.19 -6.20 19.28
N VAL A 148 -10.71 -5.16 18.59
CA VAL A 148 -9.96 -4.06 19.21
C VAL A 148 -10.79 -2.82 19.52
N SER A 149 -12.09 -2.85 19.25
CA SER A 149 -12.97 -1.69 19.45
C SER A 149 -13.03 -1.24 20.92
N ASP A 150 -13.31 0.04 21.16
CA ASP A 150 -13.50 0.56 22.53
C ASP A 150 -14.63 -0.17 23.28
N LYS A 151 -15.64 -0.67 22.55
CA LYS A 151 -16.73 -1.46 23.12
C LYS A 151 -16.27 -2.84 23.54
N ALA A 152 -15.49 -3.53 22.71
CA ALA A 152 -14.95 -4.85 23.03
C ALA A 152 -13.99 -4.80 24.23
N LEU A 153 -13.23 -3.70 24.34
CA LEU A 153 -12.22 -3.51 25.39
C LEU A 153 -12.73 -2.66 26.56
N ALA A 154 -14.04 -2.49 26.72
CA ALA A 154 -14.61 -1.62 27.74
C ALA A 154 -14.17 -1.98 29.17
N ALA A 155 -14.02 -3.27 29.46
CA ALA A 155 -13.57 -3.76 30.77
C ALA A 155 -12.10 -3.46 31.09
N ALA A 156 -11.28 -3.10 30.09
CA ALA A 156 -9.86 -2.86 30.27
C ALA A 156 -9.52 -1.46 30.86
N GLY A 157 -10.51 -0.58 31.02
CA GLY A 157 -10.33 0.71 31.70
C GLY A 157 -9.22 1.57 31.09
N GLU A 158 -8.22 1.90 31.90
CA GLU A 158 -7.06 2.72 31.53
C GLU A 158 -6.04 1.95 30.68
N SER A 159 -5.87 0.64 30.91
CA SER A 159 -4.97 -0.24 30.14
C SER A 159 -5.52 -0.62 28.75
N ARG A 160 -6.62 0.00 28.32
CA ARG A 160 -7.29 -0.33 27.06
C ARG A 160 -6.39 -0.18 25.83
N ASN A 161 -5.58 0.87 25.79
CA ASN A 161 -4.68 1.12 24.66
C ASN A 161 -3.51 0.12 24.63
N GLU A 162 -3.02 -0.28 25.80
CA GLU A 162 -1.98 -1.30 25.94
C GLU A 162 -2.51 -2.68 25.52
N LEU A 163 -3.69 -3.06 26.02
CA LEU A 163 -4.35 -4.30 25.66
C LEU A 163 -4.66 -4.34 24.16
N ARG A 164 -5.12 -3.22 23.59
CA ARG A 164 -5.32 -3.10 22.14
C ARG A 164 -4.04 -3.38 21.37
N ALA A 165 -2.93 -2.78 21.77
CA ALA A 165 -1.65 -2.98 21.11
C ALA A 165 -1.15 -4.43 21.25
N ALA A 166 -1.35 -5.06 22.40
CA ALA A 166 -1.01 -6.47 22.63
C ALA A 166 -1.82 -7.41 21.72
N ILE A 167 -3.13 -7.21 21.61
CA ILE A 167 -3.99 -7.99 20.71
C ILE A 167 -3.55 -7.84 19.26
N LEU A 168 -3.31 -6.60 18.81
CA LEU A 168 -2.84 -6.36 17.45
C LEU A 168 -1.49 -7.04 17.20
N ARG A 169 -0.54 -6.93 18.13
CA ARG A 169 0.76 -7.61 18.02
C ARG A 169 0.61 -9.11 17.80
N GLU A 170 -0.18 -9.78 18.63
CA GLU A 170 -0.39 -11.23 18.51
C GLU A 170 -1.07 -11.64 17.21
N ILE A 171 -2.02 -10.81 16.72
CA ILE A 171 -2.66 -11.05 15.44
C ILE A 171 -1.65 -10.92 14.29
N LEU A 172 -0.86 -9.84 14.28
CA LEU A 172 0.08 -9.57 13.20
C LEU A 172 1.18 -10.62 13.10
N VAL A 173 1.67 -11.13 14.23
CA VAL A 173 2.70 -12.19 14.25
C VAL A 173 2.16 -13.56 13.80
N ARG A 174 0.84 -13.80 13.86
CA ARG A 174 0.24 -15.13 13.58
C ARG A 174 -0.50 -15.22 12.26
N VAL A 175 -1.05 -14.11 11.79
CA VAL A 175 -1.90 -14.05 10.59
C VAL A 175 -1.10 -13.68 9.34
N ILE A 176 0.07 -13.05 9.51
CA ILE A 176 0.89 -12.47 8.44
C ILE A 176 2.30 -13.07 8.51
#